data_AF-A0A484CA88-F1
#
_entry.id   AF-A0A484CA88-F1
#
_cell.length_a   1.000
_cell.length_b   1.000
_cell.length_c   1.000
_cell.angle_alpha   90.00
_cell.angle_beta   90.00
_cell.angle_gamma   90.00
#
_symmetry.space_group_name_H-M   'P 1'
#
loop_
_entity.id
_entity.type
_entity.pdbx_description
1 polymer ?
#
loop_
_entity_poly.entity_id
_entity_poly.type
_entity_poly.pdbx_seq_one_letter_code
_entity_poly.pdbx_strand_id
1 'polypeptide(L)'
;MAERRAAAKTATEPDFLQFNDLACEAVGGKVIFATDEWFAPAANLLKRESPQFIASAFTEFGKWMDGWETRRKRIPGHDWCIIQLGVPGQIYGIDVDTSFFTGNHSPYVSIQAGCLDNTPNFTLEGDRTGMAASESQLAAVAKLGSEAWPELLCVSQLKPGYSDCCHNYCKVNFNHRVTHLRLNMHPDGGIARLRVYGVGQRDWSSVSPQQDVDLVALTNGGVCLGYSDAHFGHPRNMIGLGRAVNMADGWETARRLDRPKHLQVDKRGILQVPGWEWAVFRLGHPGVIGSIEVDTNHFKGNFPDSCKIEVCLLTPEEEAQCIEARWNSGKWQVLLPPQKLWPHHRHLYGAAELTRHSTATHVRLIIAPDGGVSRLRLWGRAAPASAAPANQKTPAMSKL
;
A
#
# COMPACT_ATOMS: atom_id res chain seq x y z
N MET A 1 13.41 10.01 -8.88
CA MET A 1 12.55 10.80 -9.80
C MET A 1 11.26 10.04 -9.92
N ALA A 2 10.11 10.61 -9.55
CA ALA A 2 8.84 9.95 -9.79
C ALA A 2 8.73 9.68 -11.30
N GLU A 3 8.50 8.42 -11.68
CA GLU A 3 8.32 8.08 -13.09
C GLU A 3 7.18 8.92 -13.65
N ARG A 4 7.48 9.69 -14.70
CA ARG A 4 6.47 10.47 -15.42
C ARG A 4 5.51 9.45 -16.03
N ARG A 5 4.27 9.38 -15.53
CA ARG A 5 3.22 8.60 -16.21
C ARG A 5 3.12 9.11 -17.65
N ALA A 6 3.50 8.25 -18.60
CA ALA A 6 3.24 8.53 -20.01
C ALA A 6 1.72 8.61 -20.21
N ALA A 7 1.26 9.47 -21.12
CA ALA A 7 -0.15 9.48 -21.53
C ALA A 7 -0.54 8.04 -21.93
N ALA A 8 -1.57 7.52 -21.27
CA ALA A 8 -1.91 6.10 -21.26
C ALA A 8 -2.02 5.50 -22.67
N LYS A 9 -1.19 4.50 -22.98
CA LYS A 9 -1.49 3.51 -24.02
C LYS A 9 -2.45 2.47 -23.45
N THR A 10 -3.75 2.67 -23.72
CA THR A 10 -4.81 1.66 -24.03
C THR A 10 -4.75 0.24 -23.44
N ALA A 11 -4.27 0.05 -22.22
CA ALA A 11 -4.68 -1.04 -21.34
C ALA A 11 -4.98 -0.41 -19.98
N THR A 12 -6.22 -0.55 -19.52
CA THR A 12 -6.62 -0.10 -18.19
C THR A 12 -5.78 -0.86 -17.16
N GLU A 13 -5.00 -0.12 -16.36
CA GLU A 13 -4.27 -0.67 -15.22
C GLU A 13 -5.22 -1.47 -14.32
N PRO A 14 -4.79 -2.61 -13.75
CA PRO A 14 -5.64 -3.41 -12.87
C PRO A 14 -6.16 -2.59 -11.68
N ASP A 15 -7.44 -2.79 -11.35
CA ASP A 15 -8.14 -2.12 -10.24
C ASP A 15 -7.43 -2.29 -8.88
N PHE A 16 -6.83 -3.45 -8.64
CA PHE A 16 -6.12 -3.74 -7.39
C PHE A 16 -4.87 -2.87 -7.18
N LEU A 17 -4.33 -2.22 -8.23
CA LEU A 17 -3.20 -1.30 -8.10
C LEU A 17 -3.55 -0.04 -7.31
N GLN A 18 -4.80 0.16 -6.90
CA GLN A 18 -5.21 1.25 -6.01
C GLN A 18 -4.98 0.93 -4.51
N PHE A 19 -4.81 -0.34 -4.14
CA PHE A 19 -4.63 -0.79 -2.75
C PHE A 19 -3.18 -0.69 -2.26
N ASN A 20 -2.90 -0.74 -0.96
CA ASN A 20 -1.51 -0.71 -0.46
C ASN A 20 -0.80 -2.05 -0.68
N ASP A 21 0.53 -2.01 -0.81
CA ASP A 21 1.40 -3.20 -0.82
C ASP A 21 1.61 -3.71 0.61
N LEU A 22 0.98 -4.83 0.94
CA LEU A 22 0.99 -5.45 2.27
C LEU A 22 2.30 -6.19 2.58
N ALA A 23 3.10 -6.53 1.56
CA ALA A 23 4.37 -7.23 1.70
C ALA A 23 5.57 -6.28 1.79
N CYS A 24 5.37 -4.98 1.54
CA CYS A 24 6.46 -4.00 1.54
C CYS A 24 7.23 -3.97 2.87
N GLU A 25 8.56 -3.93 2.80
CA GLU A 25 9.44 -3.86 3.98
C GLU A 25 9.15 -2.63 4.85
N ALA A 26 8.74 -1.52 4.22
CA ALA A 26 8.45 -0.27 4.91
C ALA A 26 7.16 -0.32 5.75
N VAL A 27 6.35 -1.36 5.58
CA VAL A 27 5.23 -1.68 6.49
C VAL A 27 5.51 -2.90 7.37
N GLY A 28 6.76 -3.37 7.41
CA GLY A 28 7.22 -4.47 8.25
C GLY A 28 7.25 -5.83 7.57
N GLY A 29 7.05 -5.90 6.24
CA GLY A 29 7.15 -7.15 5.50
C GLY A 29 8.57 -7.70 5.50
N LYS A 30 8.69 -9.03 5.60
CA LYS A 30 9.99 -9.70 5.76
C LYS A 30 10.02 -11.02 5.02
N VAL A 31 11.15 -11.33 4.39
CA VAL A 31 11.48 -12.70 4.01
C VAL A 31 12.04 -13.41 5.23
N ILE A 32 11.38 -14.49 5.66
CA ILE A 32 11.77 -15.25 6.85
C ILE A 32 12.51 -16.55 6.48
N PHE A 33 12.44 -16.97 5.22
CA PHE A 33 13.17 -18.13 4.70
C PHE A 33 13.36 -17.99 3.18
N ALA A 34 14.49 -18.45 2.65
CA ALA A 34 14.73 -18.60 1.21
C ALA A 34 15.64 -19.82 0.97
N THR A 35 15.38 -20.60 -0.08
CA THR A 35 16.18 -21.79 -0.41
C THR A 35 17.59 -21.44 -0.85
N ASP A 36 17.75 -20.40 -1.66
CA ASP A 36 19.01 -19.96 -2.25
C ASP A 36 18.97 -18.44 -2.47
N GLU A 37 20.07 -17.75 -2.20
CA GLU A 37 20.22 -16.30 -2.35
C GLU A 37 21.60 -15.97 -2.92
N TRP A 38 22.09 -16.81 -3.84
CA TRP A 38 23.48 -16.75 -4.26
C TRP A 38 23.86 -15.45 -4.98
N PHE A 39 23.07 -15.01 -5.96
CA PHE A 39 23.40 -13.82 -6.74
C PHE A 39 22.82 -12.56 -6.14
N ALA A 40 21.60 -12.63 -5.58
CA ALA A 40 20.97 -11.49 -4.94
C ALA A 40 19.95 -11.93 -3.85
N PRO A 41 19.91 -11.26 -2.67
CA PRO A 41 19.04 -11.65 -1.56
C PRO A 41 17.54 -11.50 -1.84
N ALA A 42 16.74 -12.43 -1.31
CA ALA A 42 15.29 -12.45 -1.39
C ALA A 42 14.63 -11.24 -0.71
N ALA A 43 15.28 -10.65 0.29
CA ALA A 43 14.79 -9.43 0.95
C ALA A 43 14.55 -8.27 -0.03
N ASN A 44 15.30 -8.22 -1.15
CA ASN A 44 15.12 -7.21 -2.19
C ASN A 44 13.73 -7.24 -2.84
N LEU A 45 13.01 -8.37 -2.80
CA LEU A 45 11.64 -8.49 -3.34
C LEU A 45 10.70 -7.46 -2.72
N LEU A 46 10.92 -7.11 -1.45
CA LEU A 46 9.98 -6.35 -0.62
C LEU A 46 10.31 -4.85 -0.54
N LYS A 47 11.42 -4.43 -1.16
CA LYS A 47 11.85 -3.01 -1.19
C LYS A 47 10.76 -2.13 -1.77
N ARG A 48 10.58 -0.93 -1.21
CA ARG A 48 9.56 0.02 -1.69
C ARG A 48 9.92 0.59 -3.07
N GLU A 49 11.20 0.87 -3.29
CA GLU A 49 11.69 1.54 -4.49
C GLU A 49 11.61 0.62 -5.71
N SER A 50 11.45 1.23 -6.89
CA SER A 50 11.60 0.53 -8.16
C SER A 50 13.00 -0.12 -8.26
N PRO A 51 13.12 -1.30 -8.89
CA PRO A 51 14.40 -1.93 -9.16
C PRO A 51 15.38 -0.98 -9.86
N GLN A 52 16.68 -1.18 -9.61
CA GLN A 52 17.74 -0.44 -10.28
C GLN A 52 18.73 -1.38 -10.96
N PHE A 53 19.28 -0.93 -12.09
CA PHE A 53 20.37 -1.60 -12.77
C PHE A 53 21.62 -0.72 -12.81
N ILE A 54 22.69 -1.19 -12.18
CA ILE A 54 23.99 -0.50 -12.16
C ILE A 54 24.96 -1.30 -13.01
N ALA A 55 25.23 -0.86 -14.23
CA ALA A 55 26.00 -1.63 -15.22
C ALA A 55 27.40 -2.07 -14.73
N SER A 56 28.06 -1.23 -13.94
CA SER A 56 29.40 -1.49 -13.38
C SER A 56 29.42 -2.28 -12.08
N ALA A 57 28.28 -2.52 -11.42
CA ALA A 57 28.24 -3.18 -10.12
C ALA A 57 28.32 -4.70 -10.23
N PHE A 58 29.21 -5.31 -9.45
CA PHE A 58 29.41 -6.75 -9.29
C PHE A 58 29.66 -7.05 -7.80
N THR A 59 29.24 -8.24 -7.36
CA THR A 59 29.58 -8.83 -6.08
C THR A 59 30.63 -9.93 -6.30
N GLU A 60 31.18 -10.51 -5.23
CA GLU A 60 32.04 -11.69 -5.37
C GLU A 60 31.30 -12.92 -5.93
N PHE A 61 29.97 -12.90 -5.92
CA PHE A 61 29.11 -13.99 -6.38
C PHE A 61 28.58 -13.78 -7.82
N GLY A 62 28.81 -12.62 -8.43
CA GLY A 62 28.41 -12.35 -9.81
C GLY A 62 27.97 -10.92 -10.07
N LYS A 63 27.08 -10.74 -11.06
CA LYS A 63 26.49 -9.44 -11.37
C LYS A 63 25.62 -9.00 -10.19
N TRP A 64 25.78 -7.75 -9.73
CA TRP A 64 24.86 -7.19 -8.74
C TRP A 64 23.49 -6.96 -9.39
N MET A 65 22.45 -7.50 -8.78
CA MET A 65 21.05 -7.36 -9.21
C MET A 65 20.20 -6.84 -8.06
N ASP A 66 19.31 -5.89 -8.34
CA ASP A 66 18.36 -5.37 -7.35
C ASP A 66 17.07 -6.19 -7.34
N GLY A 67 17.18 -7.43 -6.87
CA GLY A 67 16.11 -8.42 -6.81
C GLY A 67 16.52 -9.65 -6.01
N TRP A 68 15.72 -10.71 -6.09
CA TRP A 68 16.11 -12.05 -5.67
C TRP A 68 16.64 -12.81 -6.88
N GLU A 69 17.82 -13.42 -6.78
CA GLU A 69 18.35 -14.28 -7.84
C GLU A 69 19.10 -15.48 -7.26
N THR A 70 18.71 -16.67 -7.72
CA THR A 70 19.22 -17.96 -7.23
C THR A 70 20.26 -18.55 -8.19
N ARG A 71 21.06 -19.50 -7.70
CA ARG A 71 21.91 -20.33 -8.56
C ARG A 71 21.07 -21.09 -9.58
N ARG A 72 21.63 -21.23 -10.79
CA ARG A 72 21.08 -22.14 -11.81
C ARG A 72 20.91 -23.54 -11.23
N LYS A 73 19.66 -24.03 -11.20
CA LYS A 73 19.35 -25.32 -10.63
C LYS A 73 19.63 -26.41 -11.66
N ARG A 74 20.41 -27.41 -11.25
CA ARG A 74 20.77 -28.60 -12.04
C ARG A 74 20.39 -29.89 -11.33
N ILE A 75 19.46 -29.79 -10.39
CA ILE A 75 18.93 -30.87 -9.55
C ILE A 75 17.41 -30.78 -9.54
N PRO A 76 16.69 -31.86 -9.17
CA PRO A 76 15.23 -31.82 -9.05
C PRO A 76 14.73 -30.77 -8.06
N GLY A 77 13.54 -30.23 -8.34
CA GLY A 77 12.86 -29.24 -7.49
C GLY A 77 12.95 -27.82 -8.03
N HIS A 78 12.61 -26.86 -7.17
CA HIS A 78 12.50 -25.44 -7.51
C HIS A 78 12.88 -24.56 -6.31
N ASP A 79 13.23 -23.30 -6.55
CA ASP A 79 13.58 -22.35 -5.48
C ASP A 79 12.35 -21.64 -4.94
N TRP A 80 12.33 -21.36 -3.65
CA TRP A 80 11.19 -20.72 -2.99
C TRP A 80 11.61 -19.95 -1.74
N CYS A 81 10.76 -19.01 -1.33
CA CYS A 81 10.92 -18.25 -0.11
C CYS A 81 9.59 -18.13 0.66
N ILE A 82 9.69 -17.89 1.97
CA ILE A 82 8.54 -17.56 2.83
C ILE A 82 8.61 -16.08 3.17
N ILE A 83 7.50 -15.40 2.92
CA ILE A 83 7.34 -13.98 3.19
C ILE A 83 6.28 -13.83 4.28
N GLN A 84 6.65 -13.14 5.35
CA GLN A 84 5.70 -12.60 6.32
C GLN A 84 5.23 -11.24 5.83
N LEU A 85 3.91 -11.06 5.68
CA LEU A 85 3.32 -9.76 5.35
C LEU A 85 3.54 -8.78 6.50
N GLY A 86 3.87 -7.53 6.16
CA GLY A 86 3.97 -6.46 7.16
C GLY A 86 2.60 -6.09 7.71
N VAL A 87 1.56 -6.20 6.87
CA VAL A 87 0.17 -6.01 7.27
C VAL A 87 -0.64 -7.22 6.85
N PRO A 88 -1.06 -8.08 7.80
CA PRO A 88 -2.00 -9.15 7.51
C PRO A 88 -3.30 -8.61 6.95
N GLY A 89 -3.84 -9.26 5.92
CA GLY A 89 -5.00 -8.72 5.20
C GLY A 89 -5.54 -9.62 4.11
N GLN A 90 -6.53 -9.09 3.41
CA GLN A 90 -7.08 -9.71 2.21
C GLN A 90 -6.31 -9.23 0.98
N ILE A 91 -5.93 -10.17 0.12
CA ILE A 91 -5.15 -9.90 -1.10
C ILE A 91 -6.09 -9.85 -2.31
N TYR A 92 -5.96 -8.80 -3.12
CA TYR A 92 -6.77 -8.57 -4.32
C TYR A 92 -5.97 -8.74 -5.61
N GLY A 93 -4.66 -8.54 -5.55
CA GLY A 93 -3.80 -8.78 -6.68
C GLY A 93 -2.33 -8.71 -6.34
N ILE A 94 -1.52 -9.18 -7.28
CA ILE A 94 -0.07 -9.33 -7.13
C ILE A 94 0.58 -8.76 -8.39
N ASP A 95 1.74 -8.15 -8.21
CA ASP A 95 2.67 -7.84 -9.29
C ASP A 95 3.99 -8.57 -9.03
N VAL A 96 4.37 -9.45 -9.96
CA VAL A 96 5.68 -10.09 -9.98
C VAL A 96 6.52 -9.36 -11.02
N ASP A 97 7.36 -8.44 -10.55
CA ASP A 97 8.19 -7.60 -11.39
C ASP A 97 9.52 -8.32 -11.67
N THR A 98 9.80 -8.57 -12.94
CA THR A 98 11.04 -9.20 -13.40
C THR A 98 12.08 -8.21 -13.92
N SER A 99 11.91 -6.90 -13.68
CA SER A 99 12.76 -5.82 -14.19
C SER A 99 14.26 -6.17 -14.16
N PHE A 100 14.92 -5.96 -15.30
CA PHE A 100 16.34 -6.23 -15.53
C PHE A 100 16.77 -7.70 -15.61
N PHE A 101 15.88 -8.66 -15.30
CA PHE A 101 16.10 -10.08 -15.54
C PHE A 101 15.65 -10.48 -16.96
N THR A 102 16.39 -10.06 -17.98
CA THR A 102 15.96 -10.15 -19.39
C THR A 102 16.15 -11.54 -20.02
N GLY A 103 17.03 -12.37 -19.46
CA GLY A 103 17.27 -13.74 -19.91
C GLY A 103 17.45 -14.76 -18.77
N ASN A 104 17.45 -14.27 -17.53
CA ASN A 104 17.64 -15.03 -16.29
C ASN A 104 16.48 -14.83 -15.30
N HIS A 105 15.32 -14.34 -15.76
CA HIS A 105 14.11 -14.32 -14.93
C HIS A 105 13.65 -15.75 -14.63
N SER A 106 12.90 -15.92 -13.55
CA SER A 106 12.18 -17.17 -13.31
C SER A 106 11.19 -17.44 -14.44
N PRO A 107 11.22 -18.58 -15.13
CA PRO A 107 10.29 -18.87 -16.23
C PRO A 107 8.82 -18.94 -15.79
N TYR A 108 8.57 -19.52 -14.61
CA TYR A 108 7.23 -19.59 -14.02
C TYR A 108 7.27 -19.22 -12.54
N VAL A 109 6.11 -18.84 -12.02
CA VAL A 109 5.89 -18.53 -10.60
C VAL A 109 4.62 -19.22 -10.11
N SER A 110 4.60 -19.64 -8.85
CA SER A 110 3.35 -19.92 -8.11
C SER A 110 3.45 -19.36 -6.70
N ILE A 111 2.29 -19.02 -6.12
CA ILE A 111 2.22 -18.44 -4.78
C ILE A 111 1.15 -19.16 -3.98
N GLN A 112 1.52 -19.69 -2.80
CA GLN A 112 0.58 -20.14 -1.79
C GLN A 112 0.46 -19.11 -0.67
N ALA A 113 -0.66 -19.13 0.05
CA ALA A 113 -0.94 -18.20 1.14
C ALA A 113 -1.45 -18.92 2.40
N GLY A 114 -0.95 -18.49 3.55
CA GLY A 114 -1.32 -19.04 4.86
C GLY A 114 -1.62 -17.97 5.90
N CYS A 115 -2.43 -18.36 6.89
CA CYS A 115 -2.60 -17.62 8.14
C CYS A 115 -1.91 -18.42 9.26
N LEU A 116 -0.84 -17.88 9.82
CA LEU A 116 -0.12 -18.49 10.93
C LEU A 116 -0.43 -17.72 12.21
N ASP A 117 -0.90 -18.42 13.24
CA ASP A 117 -1.20 -17.82 14.55
C ASP A 117 0.09 -17.46 15.30
N ASN A 118 1.11 -18.31 15.17
CA ASN A 118 2.44 -18.09 15.72
C ASN A 118 3.43 -17.93 14.58
N THR A 119 4.10 -16.78 14.53
CA THR A 119 5.18 -16.57 13.55
C THR A 119 6.38 -17.39 14.03
N PRO A 120 6.85 -18.37 13.24
CA PRO A 120 8.08 -19.07 13.57
C PRO A 120 9.24 -18.07 13.56
N ASN A 121 10.16 -18.18 14.53
CA ASN A 121 11.32 -17.31 14.55
C ASN A 121 12.38 -17.81 13.56
N PHE A 122 12.11 -17.63 12.27
CA PHE A 122 13.10 -17.73 11.21
C PHE A 122 13.52 -16.31 10.86
N THR A 123 14.65 -15.85 11.42
CA THR A 123 15.20 -14.56 11.03
C THR A 123 16.42 -14.80 10.16
N LEU A 124 16.31 -14.37 8.90
CA LEU A 124 17.44 -14.22 8.01
C LEU A 124 18.18 -12.94 8.41
N GLU A 125 19.33 -13.05 9.06
CA GLU A 125 20.13 -11.90 9.49
C GLU A 125 21.17 -11.51 8.44
N GLY A 126 21.35 -10.19 8.26
CA GLY A 126 22.39 -9.61 7.41
C GLY A 126 22.16 -9.74 5.90
N ASP A 127 23.20 -9.40 5.15
CA ASP A 127 23.27 -9.66 3.71
C ASP A 127 23.53 -11.15 3.48
N ARG A 128 22.62 -11.81 2.75
CA ARG A 128 22.66 -13.25 2.46
C ARG A 128 23.14 -13.56 1.04
N THR A 129 23.70 -12.59 0.34
CA THR A 129 24.31 -12.81 -0.97
C THR A 129 25.34 -13.95 -0.85
N GLY A 130 25.27 -14.93 -1.74
CA GLY A 130 26.15 -16.10 -1.74
C GLY A 130 25.69 -17.25 -0.84
N MET A 131 24.57 -17.12 -0.12
CA MET A 131 24.09 -18.14 0.82
C MET A 131 23.01 -19.05 0.23
N ALA A 132 22.84 -20.22 0.84
CA ALA A 132 21.67 -21.07 0.68
C ALA A 132 21.21 -21.60 2.03
N ALA A 133 19.98 -22.12 2.08
CA ALA A 133 19.45 -22.76 3.27
C ALA A 133 20.26 -24.01 3.65
N SER A 134 20.65 -24.09 4.92
CA SER A 134 21.19 -25.31 5.52
C SER A 134 20.11 -26.39 5.66
N GLU A 135 20.54 -27.66 5.80
CA GLU A 135 19.61 -28.77 6.07
C GLU A 135 18.77 -28.55 7.33
N SER A 136 19.35 -27.95 8.38
CA SER A 136 18.61 -27.61 9.60
C SER A 136 17.54 -26.53 9.35
N GLN A 137 17.83 -25.54 8.50
CA GLN A 137 16.84 -24.52 8.14
C GLN A 137 15.71 -25.12 7.29
N LEU A 138 16.06 -25.98 6.32
CA LEU A 138 15.09 -26.71 5.50
C LEU A 138 14.18 -27.60 6.36
N ALA A 139 14.75 -28.36 7.29
CA ALA A 139 13.99 -29.20 8.22
C ALA A 139 13.10 -28.37 9.15
N ALA A 140 13.54 -27.18 9.56
CA ALA A 140 12.75 -26.32 10.43
C ALA A 140 11.57 -25.67 9.68
N VAL A 141 11.79 -25.14 8.48
CA VAL A 141 10.72 -24.51 7.67
C VAL A 141 9.71 -25.55 7.15
N ALA A 142 10.13 -26.80 6.93
CA ALA A 142 9.23 -27.88 6.51
C ALA A 142 8.11 -28.15 7.53
N LYS A 143 8.33 -27.84 8.82
CA LYS A 143 7.30 -27.95 9.87
C LYS A 143 6.10 -27.02 9.64
N LEU A 144 6.23 -26.01 8.78
CA LEU A 144 5.12 -25.13 8.41
C LEU A 144 4.11 -25.78 7.45
N GLY A 145 4.49 -26.86 6.76
CA GLY A 145 3.65 -27.49 5.74
C GLY A 145 3.23 -26.52 4.63
N SER A 146 4.10 -25.54 4.31
CA SER A 146 3.76 -24.41 3.43
C SER A 146 3.49 -24.81 1.98
N GLU A 147 3.94 -25.99 1.57
CA GLU A 147 3.64 -26.61 0.27
C GLU A 147 2.17 -27.00 0.13
N ALA A 148 1.48 -27.22 1.26
CA ALA A 148 0.06 -27.57 1.30
C ALA A 148 -0.85 -26.37 1.58
N TRP A 149 -0.27 -25.16 1.71
CA TRP A 149 -1.09 -23.95 1.84
C TRP A 149 -1.93 -23.73 0.56
N PRO A 150 -3.14 -23.16 0.68
CA PRO A 150 -3.96 -22.83 -0.49
C PRO A 150 -3.21 -21.98 -1.51
N GLU A 151 -3.38 -22.30 -2.80
CA GLU A 151 -2.82 -21.51 -3.87
C GLU A 151 -3.52 -20.15 -3.98
N LEU A 152 -2.71 -19.10 -3.89
CA LEU A 152 -3.09 -17.72 -4.17
C LEU A 152 -2.95 -17.41 -5.67
N LEU A 153 -1.92 -18.01 -6.29
CA LEU A 153 -1.61 -17.96 -7.72
C LEU A 153 -1.09 -19.33 -8.13
N CYS A 154 -1.81 -20.01 -9.03
CA CYS A 154 -1.33 -21.24 -9.64
C CYS A 154 -0.11 -20.99 -10.54
N VAL A 155 0.60 -22.04 -10.93
CA VAL A 155 1.80 -21.95 -11.78
C VAL A 155 1.49 -21.14 -13.05
N SER A 156 2.13 -19.99 -13.17
CA SER A 156 1.91 -18.99 -14.21
C SER A 156 3.23 -18.59 -14.86
N GLN A 157 3.24 -18.43 -16.17
CA GLN A 157 4.44 -18.03 -16.92
C GLN A 157 4.75 -16.55 -16.66
N LEU A 158 6.02 -16.23 -16.40
CA LEU A 158 6.49 -14.86 -16.27
C LEU A 158 7.06 -14.36 -17.60
N LYS A 159 6.95 -13.05 -17.80
CA LYS A 159 7.60 -12.33 -18.91
C LYS A 159 9.02 -11.89 -18.51
N PRO A 160 9.92 -11.73 -19.49
CA PRO A 160 11.26 -11.22 -19.24
C PRO A 160 11.27 -9.76 -18.77
N GLY A 161 12.36 -9.39 -18.10
CA GLY A 161 12.56 -8.10 -17.45
C GLY A 161 12.80 -6.88 -18.34
N TYR A 162 12.21 -6.80 -19.53
CA TYR A 162 12.25 -5.60 -20.36
C TYR A 162 11.22 -4.57 -19.88
N SER A 163 11.52 -3.28 -20.02
CA SER A 163 10.72 -2.18 -19.44
C SER A 163 9.25 -2.14 -19.86
N ASP A 164 8.89 -2.75 -20.99
CA ASP A 164 7.54 -2.79 -21.53
C ASP A 164 6.72 -4.02 -21.07
N CYS A 165 7.37 -5.02 -20.45
CA CYS A 165 6.74 -6.29 -20.11
C CYS A 165 7.17 -6.90 -18.77
N CYS A 166 8.05 -6.24 -18.01
CA CYS A 166 8.59 -6.73 -16.74
C CYS A 166 7.53 -6.91 -15.64
N HIS A 167 6.44 -6.16 -15.67
CA HIS A 167 5.34 -6.29 -14.71
C HIS A 167 4.40 -7.44 -15.09
N ASN A 168 4.22 -8.38 -14.17
CA ASN A 168 3.33 -9.52 -14.33
C ASN A 168 2.18 -9.40 -13.32
N TYR A 169 1.10 -8.73 -13.76
CA TYR A 169 -0.07 -8.46 -12.95
C TYR A 169 -1.02 -9.66 -12.88
N CYS A 170 -1.29 -10.14 -11.67
CA CYS A 170 -2.20 -11.26 -11.41
C CYS A 170 -3.32 -10.84 -10.47
N LYS A 171 -4.57 -10.87 -10.94
CA LYS A 171 -5.74 -10.70 -10.07
C LYS A 171 -5.94 -11.97 -9.23
N VAL A 172 -6.23 -11.78 -7.95
CA VAL A 172 -6.38 -12.87 -6.98
C VAL A 172 -7.82 -12.91 -6.49
N ASN A 173 -8.41 -14.11 -6.49
CA ASN A 173 -9.74 -14.36 -5.93
C ASN A 173 -9.59 -15.17 -4.65
N PHE A 174 -9.10 -14.54 -3.59
CA PHE A 174 -8.84 -15.19 -2.30
C PHE A 174 -9.50 -14.40 -1.17
N ASN A 175 -10.50 -15.01 -0.53
CA ASN A 175 -11.39 -14.33 0.41
C ASN A 175 -11.03 -14.57 1.88
N HIS A 176 -9.81 -15.06 2.15
CA HIS A 176 -9.33 -15.32 3.50
C HIS A 176 -8.24 -14.33 3.89
N ARG A 177 -8.12 -14.09 5.20
CA ARG A 177 -7.02 -13.32 5.78
C ARG A 177 -5.69 -14.04 5.54
N VAL A 178 -4.70 -13.31 5.06
CA VAL A 178 -3.35 -13.82 4.81
C VAL A 178 -2.36 -13.14 5.75
N THR A 179 -1.41 -13.90 6.25
CA THR A 179 -0.27 -13.40 7.06
C THR A 179 1.07 -13.75 6.42
N HIS A 180 1.13 -14.86 5.68
CA HIS A 180 2.34 -15.38 5.09
C HIS A 180 2.09 -15.85 3.67
N LEU A 181 3.11 -15.73 2.83
CA LEU A 181 3.14 -16.24 1.47
C LEU A 181 4.30 -17.22 1.31
N ARG A 182 4.12 -18.19 0.43
CA ARG A 182 5.19 -18.99 -0.15
C ARG A 182 5.30 -18.61 -1.62
N LEU A 183 6.39 -17.95 -2.00
CA LEU A 183 6.71 -17.64 -3.40
C LEU A 183 7.59 -18.75 -3.96
N ASN A 184 7.24 -19.29 -5.12
CA ASN A 184 8.00 -20.36 -5.79
C ASN A 184 8.44 -19.89 -7.17
N MET A 185 9.73 -20.03 -7.46
CA MET A 185 10.35 -19.82 -8.76
C MET A 185 10.64 -21.17 -9.41
N HIS A 186 10.08 -21.42 -10.59
CA HIS A 186 10.18 -22.73 -11.25
C HIS A 186 11.07 -22.68 -12.51
N PRO A 187 12.22 -23.38 -12.53
CA PRO A 187 12.90 -24.03 -11.39
C PRO A 187 13.78 -23.07 -10.56
N ASP A 188 14.24 -21.98 -11.15
CA ASP A 188 15.18 -20.99 -10.62
C ASP A 188 15.15 -19.72 -11.50
N GLY A 189 15.97 -18.72 -11.17
CA GLY A 189 16.13 -17.50 -11.96
C GLY A 189 16.21 -16.25 -11.09
N GLY A 190 15.55 -15.17 -11.50
CA GLY A 190 15.40 -13.97 -10.70
C GLY A 190 14.06 -13.25 -10.84
N ILE A 191 13.70 -12.53 -9.76
CA ILE A 191 12.52 -11.67 -9.63
C ILE A 191 12.97 -10.39 -8.94
N ALA A 192 12.63 -9.23 -9.49
CA ALA A 192 13.06 -7.94 -8.98
C ALA A 192 12.22 -7.45 -7.79
N ARG A 193 10.88 -7.48 -7.90
CA ARG A 193 9.96 -7.15 -6.79
C ARG A 193 8.79 -8.10 -6.76
N LEU A 194 8.23 -8.25 -5.56
CA LEU A 194 6.90 -8.79 -5.34
C LEU A 194 6.05 -7.72 -4.66
N ARG A 195 4.99 -7.27 -5.32
CA ARG A 195 3.97 -6.39 -4.71
C ARG A 195 2.73 -7.20 -4.40
N VAL A 196 2.21 -7.07 -3.19
CA VAL A 196 1.03 -7.80 -2.72
C VAL A 196 -0.05 -6.80 -2.36
N TYR A 197 -0.92 -6.50 -3.30
CA TYR A 197 -1.91 -5.44 -3.18
C TYR A 197 -3.14 -5.92 -2.41
N GLY A 198 -3.49 -5.23 -1.34
CA GLY A 198 -4.65 -5.58 -0.55
C GLY A 198 -5.04 -4.61 0.56
N VAL A 199 -5.99 -5.06 1.37
CA VAL A 199 -6.55 -4.30 2.50
C VAL A 199 -6.22 -5.01 3.80
N GLY A 200 -5.63 -4.28 4.75
CA GLY A 200 -5.31 -4.81 6.06
C GLY A 200 -6.55 -5.29 6.83
N GLN A 201 -6.43 -6.42 7.53
CA GLN A 201 -7.47 -6.97 8.39
C GLN A 201 -6.93 -7.08 9.81
N ARG A 202 -7.20 -6.04 10.59
CA ARG A 202 -6.90 -5.99 12.03
C ARG A 202 -7.95 -6.78 12.81
N ASP A 203 -7.50 -7.52 13.82
CA ASP A 203 -8.39 -8.07 14.83
C ASP A 203 -8.80 -6.96 15.80
N TRP A 204 -10.01 -6.43 15.60
CA TRP A 204 -10.58 -5.37 16.41
C TRP A 204 -11.06 -5.84 17.79
N SER A 205 -11.22 -7.16 18.01
CA SER A 205 -11.59 -7.69 19.33
C SER A 205 -10.47 -7.50 20.37
N SER A 206 -9.23 -7.36 19.91
CA SER A 206 -8.06 -7.07 20.73
C SER A 206 -7.90 -5.59 21.12
N VAL A 207 -8.69 -4.69 20.53
CA VAL A 207 -8.59 -3.24 20.76
C VAL A 207 -9.55 -2.84 21.87
N SER A 208 -9.03 -2.21 22.93
CA SER A 208 -9.87 -1.71 24.03
C SER A 208 -10.82 -0.61 23.52
N PRO A 209 -12.09 -0.56 23.97
CA PRO A 209 -13.02 0.52 23.62
C PRO A 209 -12.57 1.92 24.07
N GLN A 210 -11.62 2.00 25.01
CA GLN A 210 -11.05 3.26 25.51
C GLN A 210 -9.75 3.63 24.78
N GLN A 211 -9.19 2.73 23.96
CA GLN A 211 -7.96 2.97 23.25
C GLN A 211 -8.21 3.89 22.05
N ASP A 212 -7.46 4.99 21.99
CA ASP A 212 -7.38 5.80 20.79
C ASP A 212 -6.45 5.12 19.78
N VAL A 213 -6.95 4.94 18.56
CA VAL A 213 -6.22 4.34 17.44
C VAL A 213 -6.38 5.20 16.20
N ASP A 214 -5.41 5.14 15.29
CA ASP A 214 -5.55 5.78 13.99
C ASP A 214 -6.53 4.99 13.11
N LEU A 215 -7.77 5.43 13.04
CA LEU A 215 -8.87 4.72 12.37
C LEU A 215 -8.67 4.65 10.84
N VAL A 216 -7.86 5.53 10.25
CA VAL A 216 -7.62 5.55 8.80
C VAL A 216 -6.33 4.86 8.40
N ALA A 217 -5.48 4.46 9.36
CA ALA A 217 -4.21 3.81 9.07
C ALA A 217 -4.38 2.55 8.21
N LEU A 218 -3.49 2.36 7.22
CA LEU A 218 -3.50 1.16 6.38
C LEU A 218 -3.35 -0.13 7.21
N THR A 219 -2.59 -0.08 8.31
CA THR A 219 -2.35 -1.21 9.22
C THR A 219 -3.58 -1.58 10.02
N ASN A 220 -4.54 -0.67 10.12
CA ASN A 220 -5.81 -0.89 10.79
C ASN A 220 -6.91 -1.23 9.77
N GLY A 221 -6.61 -1.29 8.47
CA GLY A 221 -7.56 -1.61 7.40
C GLY A 221 -8.15 -0.39 6.69
N GLY A 222 -7.62 0.80 6.94
CA GLY A 222 -7.99 1.98 6.17
C GLY A 222 -7.64 1.81 4.69
N VAL A 223 -8.49 2.32 3.81
CA VAL A 223 -8.34 2.14 2.35
C VAL A 223 -8.79 3.38 1.60
N CYS A 224 -8.00 3.77 0.59
CA CYS A 224 -8.38 4.81 -0.36
C CYS A 224 -9.42 4.26 -1.35
N LEU A 225 -10.57 4.93 -1.47
CA LEU A 225 -11.66 4.51 -2.36
C LEU A 225 -11.86 5.43 -3.57
N GLY A 226 -11.28 6.62 -3.56
CA GLY A 226 -11.40 7.56 -4.68
C GLY A 226 -10.64 8.85 -4.44
N TYR A 227 -10.33 9.56 -5.52
CA TYR A 227 -9.62 10.83 -5.49
C TYR A 227 -9.88 11.63 -6.78
N SER A 228 -9.63 12.93 -6.73
CA SER A 228 -9.78 13.82 -7.89
C SER A 228 -8.60 13.75 -8.86
N ASP A 229 -7.38 13.76 -8.34
CA ASP A 229 -6.14 13.75 -9.10
C ASP A 229 -5.02 13.05 -8.31
N ALA A 230 -4.06 12.44 -9.02
CA ALA A 230 -2.87 11.83 -8.43
C ALA A 230 -1.68 12.01 -9.38
N HIS A 231 -1.30 13.27 -9.61
CA HIS A 231 -0.21 13.63 -10.51
C HIS A 231 1.14 13.01 -10.09
N PHE A 232 1.50 13.12 -8.80
CA PHE A 232 2.63 12.41 -8.21
C PHE A 232 2.23 11.73 -6.90
N GLY A 233 2.83 10.55 -6.65
CA GLY A 233 2.42 9.71 -5.53
C GLY A 233 0.97 9.23 -5.68
N HIS A 234 0.40 8.70 -4.61
CA HIS A 234 -0.96 8.18 -4.61
C HIS A 234 -1.61 8.47 -3.25
N PRO A 235 -2.92 8.82 -3.17
CA PRO A 235 -3.60 9.10 -1.90
C PRO A 235 -3.48 7.98 -0.85
N ARG A 236 -3.42 6.71 -1.28
CA ARG A 236 -3.13 5.55 -0.39
C ARG A 236 -1.86 5.70 0.45
N ASN A 237 -0.91 6.53 0.02
CA ASN A 237 0.33 6.76 0.75
C ASN A 237 0.11 7.63 2.00
N MET A 238 -0.94 8.49 2.01
CA MET A 238 -1.24 9.35 3.16
C MET A 238 -1.58 8.55 4.42
N ILE A 239 -2.12 7.36 4.25
CA ILE A 239 -2.46 6.43 5.33
C ILE A 239 -1.32 5.44 5.63
N GLY A 240 -0.16 5.64 4.99
CA GLY A 240 1.13 4.97 5.16
C GLY A 240 1.59 4.88 6.62
N LEU A 241 2.51 3.98 6.96
CA LEU A 241 3.18 4.01 8.27
C LEU A 241 4.17 5.19 8.39
N GLY A 242 4.44 5.60 9.63
CA GLY A 242 5.43 6.65 9.95
C GLY A 242 5.15 8.00 9.28
N ARG A 243 6.21 8.75 8.99
CA ARG A 243 6.15 9.95 8.13
C ARG A 243 6.61 9.60 6.71
N ALA A 244 6.19 10.37 5.72
CA ALA A 244 6.71 10.19 4.36
C ALA A 244 8.23 10.34 4.35
N VAL A 245 8.94 9.47 3.62
CA VAL A 245 10.40 9.54 3.47
C VAL A 245 10.84 10.58 2.43
N ASN A 246 9.94 10.93 1.50
CA ASN A 246 10.11 11.95 0.48
C ASN A 246 8.71 12.34 -0.09
N MET A 247 8.65 13.23 -1.09
CA MET A 247 7.38 13.65 -1.70
C MET A 247 6.64 12.53 -2.45
N ALA A 248 7.37 11.57 -3.07
CA ALA A 248 6.75 10.47 -3.80
C ALA A 248 6.04 9.46 -2.88
N ASP A 249 6.45 9.42 -1.61
CA ASP A 249 5.77 8.69 -0.53
C ASP A 249 4.58 9.48 0.05
N GLY A 250 4.13 10.56 -0.58
CA GLY A 250 2.90 11.29 -0.25
C GLY A 250 1.85 11.20 -1.36
N TRP A 251 0.96 12.16 -1.38
CA TRP A 251 0.01 12.45 -2.46
C TRP A 251 0.23 13.88 -2.93
N GLU A 252 0.38 14.10 -4.23
CA GLU A 252 0.52 15.41 -4.84
C GLU A 252 -0.35 15.50 -6.09
N THR A 253 -1.10 16.59 -6.18
CA THR A 253 -1.96 16.88 -7.33
C THR A 253 -1.30 17.84 -8.32
N ALA A 254 -1.77 17.82 -9.56
CA ALA A 254 -1.39 18.79 -10.56
C ALA A 254 -1.79 20.20 -10.12
N ARG A 255 -1.01 21.19 -10.55
CA ARG A 255 -1.40 22.59 -10.39
C ARG A 255 -2.67 22.85 -11.17
N ARG A 256 -3.68 23.40 -10.51
CA ARG A 256 -4.91 23.78 -11.18
C ARG A 256 -4.70 24.95 -12.12
N LEU A 257 -5.29 24.86 -13.30
CA LEU A 257 -5.18 25.87 -14.36
C LEU A 257 -6.25 26.97 -14.26
N ASP A 258 -7.29 26.76 -13.44
CA ASP A 258 -8.38 27.71 -13.19
C ASP A 258 -8.09 28.70 -12.04
N ARG A 259 -6.82 28.76 -11.58
CA ARG A 259 -6.39 29.71 -10.54
C ARG A 259 -6.57 31.17 -11.00
N PRO A 260 -7.06 32.08 -10.15
CA PRO A 260 -7.27 33.48 -10.52
C PRO A 260 -5.94 34.22 -10.65
N LYS A 261 -5.90 35.22 -11.54
CA LYS A 261 -4.71 36.07 -11.78
C LYS A 261 -4.29 36.87 -10.55
N HIS A 262 -5.26 37.24 -9.72
CA HIS A 262 -5.05 38.00 -8.49
C HIS A 262 -5.60 37.17 -7.33
N LEU A 263 -4.71 36.76 -6.44
CA LEU A 263 -5.07 36.00 -5.25
C LEU A 263 -5.64 36.93 -4.18
N GLN A 264 -6.69 36.48 -3.51
CA GLN A 264 -7.27 37.14 -2.34
C GLN A 264 -7.29 36.15 -1.18
N VAL A 265 -7.20 36.67 0.04
CA VAL A 265 -7.31 35.89 1.27
C VAL A 265 -8.48 36.39 2.10
N ASP A 266 -9.06 35.51 2.91
CA ASP A 266 -10.01 35.93 3.93
C ASP A 266 -9.30 36.48 5.18
N LYS A 267 -10.09 36.79 6.20
CA LYS A 267 -9.63 37.32 7.50
C LYS A 267 -8.69 36.36 8.26
N ARG A 268 -8.68 35.07 7.89
CA ARG A 268 -7.85 34.01 8.49
C ARG A 268 -6.61 33.73 7.65
N GLY A 269 -6.42 34.46 6.55
CA GLY A 269 -5.31 34.27 5.62
C GLY A 269 -5.50 33.09 4.66
N ILE A 270 -6.70 32.51 4.57
CA ILE A 270 -6.99 31.38 3.66
C ILE A 270 -7.31 31.91 2.27
N LEU A 271 -6.64 31.36 1.24
CA LEU A 271 -6.85 31.75 -0.15
C LEU A 271 -8.29 31.50 -0.59
N GLN A 272 -8.87 32.52 -1.23
CA GLN A 272 -10.19 32.45 -1.86
C GLN A 272 -10.00 32.09 -3.34
N VAL A 273 -10.08 30.80 -3.64
CA VAL A 273 -9.81 30.23 -4.97
C VAL A 273 -10.96 29.32 -5.40
N PRO A 274 -11.28 29.24 -6.70
CA PRO A 274 -12.22 28.26 -7.21
C PRO A 274 -11.60 26.87 -7.15
N GLY A 275 -12.44 25.88 -6.88
CA GLY A 275 -12.06 24.48 -6.94
C GLY A 275 -11.23 23.97 -5.75
N TRP A 276 -11.05 22.65 -5.76
CA TRP A 276 -10.39 21.87 -4.72
C TRP A 276 -10.06 20.49 -5.25
N GLU A 277 -9.07 19.86 -4.62
CA GLU A 277 -8.74 18.45 -4.82
C GLU A 277 -9.17 17.64 -3.60
N TRP A 278 -9.46 16.35 -3.79
CA TRP A 278 -10.01 15.52 -2.74
C TRP A 278 -9.53 14.07 -2.81
N ALA A 279 -9.51 13.42 -1.65
CA ALA A 279 -9.30 11.99 -1.51
C ALA A 279 -10.24 11.41 -0.45
N VAL A 280 -10.88 10.28 -0.76
CA VAL A 280 -11.82 9.58 0.10
C VAL A 280 -11.22 8.29 0.62
N PHE A 281 -11.37 8.06 1.92
CA PHE A 281 -10.93 6.86 2.60
C PHE A 281 -12.07 6.23 3.38
N ARG A 282 -12.13 4.90 3.36
CA ARG A 282 -12.86 4.14 4.36
C ARG A 282 -11.96 3.87 5.55
N LEU A 283 -12.50 4.07 6.75
CA LEU A 283 -11.83 3.75 8.00
C LEU A 283 -11.71 2.23 8.16
N GLY A 284 -10.64 1.77 8.79
CA GLY A 284 -10.45 0.35 9.10
C GLY A 284 -11.49 -0.22 10.05
N HIS A 285 -12.13 0.66 10.83
CA HIS A 285 -13.31 0.37 11.63
C HIS A 285 -14.15 1.63 11.81
N PRO A 286 -15.50 1.53 11.83
CA PRO A 286 -16.34 2.66 12.24
C PRO A 286 -15.91 3.19 13.60
N GLY A 287 -15.90 4.51 13.79
CA GLY A 287 -15.49 5.08 15.06
C GLY A 287 -15.74 6.58 15.19
N VAL A 288 -15.45 7.10 16.39
CA VAL A 288 -15.54 8.54 16.70
C VAL A 288 -14.12 9.11 16.75
N ILE A 289 -13.81 9.92 15.74
CA ILE A 289 -12.52 10.62 15.60
C ILE A 289 -12.40 11.72 16.66
N GLY A 290 -11.37 11.67 17.51
CA GLY A 290 -11.11 12.65 18.57
C GLY A 290 -10.01 13.66 18.22
N SER A 291 -9.07 13.29 17.36
CA SER A 291 -8.04 14.22 16.86
C SER A 291 -7.56 13.86 15.46
N ILE A 292 -7.02 14.86 14.77
CA ILE A 292 -6.60 14.78 13.37
C ILE A 292 -5.16 15.26 13.25
N GLU A 293 -4.37 14.58 12.42
CA GLU A 293 -3.11 15.09 11.91
C GLU A 293 -3.15 15.21 10.38
N VAL A 294 -2.79 16.39 9.87
CA VAL A 294 -2.46 16.60 8.45
C VAL A 294 -0.98 17.00 8.36
N ASP A 295 -0.14 16.14 7.81
CA ASP A 295 1.30 16.36 7.67
C ASP A 295 1.63 16.74 6.22
N THR A 296 2.30 17.87 6.02
CA THR A 296 2.83 18.33 4.72
C THR A 296 4.34 18.07 4.59
N ASN A 297 4.89 17.09 5.33
CA ASN A 297 6.28 16.67 5.23
C ASN A 297 6.77 16.58 3.78
N HIS A 298 8.02 17.01 3.54
CA HIS A 298 8.65 17.18 2.22
C HIS A 298 7.99 18.16 1.22
N PHE A 299 6.73 18.57 1.40
CA PHE A 299 6.06 19.57 0.55
C PHE A 299 6.40 20.98 1.04
N LYS A 300 7.50 21.54 0.52
CA LYS A 300 8.09 22.82 0.99
C LYS A 300 7.58 24.04 0.22
N GLY A 301 7.25 23.87 -1.06
CA GLY A 301 6.77 24.95 -1.93
C GLY A 301 5.50 24.61 -2.71
N ASN A 302 5.04 23.37 -2.58
CA ASN A 302 3.91 22.76 -3.28
C ASN A 302 2.92 22.10 -2.29
N PHE A 303 2.92 22.52 -1.02
CA PHE A 303 1.86 22.17 -0.08
C PHE A 303 0.57 22.94 -0.42
N PRO A 304 -0.62 22.40 -0.11
CA PRO A 304 -1.86 23.13 -0.34
C PRO A 304 -2.00 24.31 0.61
N ASP A 305 -2.75 25.33 0.20
CA ASP A 305 -2.97 26.52 1.02
C ASP A 305 -3.77 26.23 2.28
N SER A 306 -4.79 25.39 2.13
CA SER A 306 -5.70 24.99 3.19
C SER A 306 -6.24 23.59 2.98
N CYS A 307 -6.77 23.01 4.06
CA CYS A 307 -7.56 21.79 3.99
C CYS A 307 -8.86 21.91 4.78
N LYS A 308 -9.83 21.06 4.45
CA LYS A 308 -10.97 20.72 5.30
C LYS A 308 -11.18 19.21 5.28
N ILE A 309 -11.83 18.69 6.31
CA ILE A 309 -12.14 17.25 6.41
C ILE A 309 -13.63 17.07 6.63
N GLU A 310 -14.20 16.17 5.85
CA GLU A 310 -15.60 15.77 5.95
C GLU A 310 -15.69 14.28 6.28
N VAL A 311 -16.76 13.89 6.97
CA VAL A 311 -17.02 12.49 7.32
C VAL A 311 -18.46 12.11 6.98
N CYS A 312 -18.69 10.81 6.81
CA CYS A 312 -20.03 10.25 6.74
C CYS A 312 -20.07 8.83 7.30
N LEU A 313 -21.30 8.37 7.55
CA LEU A 313 -21.63 7.00 7.89
C LEU A 313 -22.40 6.42 6.70
N LEU A 314 -21.83 5.40 6.08
CA LEU A 314 -22.40 4.69 4.92
C LEU A 314 -22.55 3.20 5.22
N THR A 315 -23.63 2.60 4.71
CA THR A 315 -23.74 1.13 4.54
C THR A 315 -22.91 0.67 3.32
N PRO A 316 -22.65 -0.65 3.17
CA PRO A 316 -21.98 -1.16 1.97
C PRO A 316 -22.69 -0.79 0.66
N GLU A 317 -24.02 -0.77 0.64
CA GLU A 317 -24.82 -0.39 -0.53
C GLU A 317 -24.69 1.11 -0.83
N GLU A 318 -24.70 1.96 0.20
CA GLU A 318 -24.49 3.41 0.03
C GLU A 318 -23.05 3.71 -0.43
N GLU A 319 -22.05 2.97 0.05
CA GLU A 319 -20.66 3.06 -0.42
C GLU A 319 -20.57 2.72 -1.91
N ALA A 320 -21.17 1.61 -2.35
CA ALA A 320 -21.18 1.21 -3.75
C ALA A 320 -21.81 2.30 -4.65
N GLN A 321 -22.93 2.89 -4.22
CA GLN A 321 -23.56 4.02 -4.92
C GLN A 321 -22.65 5.25 -4.98
N CYS A 322 -21.94 5.56 -3.90
CA CYS A 322 -20.98 6.67 -3.89
C CYS A 322 -19.81 6.42 -4.85
N ILE A 323 -19.31 5.18 -4.93
CA ILE A 323 -18.26 4.78 -5.88
C ILE A 323 -18.75 4.97 -7.33
N GLU A 324 -19.95 4.49 -7.67
CA GLU A 324 -20.56 4.66 -9.00
C GLU A 324 -20.75 6.14 -9.36
N ALA A 325 -21.17 6.95 -8.38
CA ALA A 325 -21.32 8.40 -8.54
C ALA A 325 -19.99 9.19 -8.44
N ARG A 326 -18.85 8.50 -8.37
CA ARG A 326 -17.49 9.08 -8.25
C ARG A 326 -17.36 10.06 -7.08
N TRP A 327 -18.02 9.76 -5.96
CA TRP A 327 -18.01 10.55 -4.73
C TRP A 327 -18.52 12.00 -4.88
N ASN A 328 -19.25 12.29 -5.97
CA ASN A 328 -19.95 13.56 -6.17
C ASN A 328 -21.24 13.66 -5.36
N SER A 329 -21.75 12.52 -4.89
CA SER A 329 -22.85 12.40 -3.93
C SER A 329 -22.32 11.84 -2.60
N GLY A 330 -23.05 12.09 -1.52
CA GLY A 330 -22.74 11.56 -0.20
C GLY A 330 -23.27 12.47 0.91
N LYS A 331 -23.66 11.86 2.04
CA LYS A 331 -24.15 12.57 3.24
C LYS A 331 -22.99 13.13 4.07
N TRP A 332 -22.14 13.92 3.42
CA TRP A 332 -20.92 14.47 4.01
C TRP A 332 -21.23 15.54 5.05
N GLN A 333 -20.61 15.41 6.22
CA GLN A 333 -20.65 16.38 7.32
C GLN A 333 -19.25 16.93 7.54
N VAL A 334 -19.11 18.26 7.67
CA VAL A 334 -17.81 18.88 7.96
C VAL A 334 -17.37 18.49 9.36
N LEU A 335 -16.25 17.78 9.48
CA LEU A 335 -15.60 17.42 10.75
C LEU A 335 -14.55 18.47 11.14
N LEU A 336 -13.68 18.83 10.20
CA LEU A 336 -12.70 19.91 10.37
C LEU A 336 -13.03 21.03 9.38
N PRO A 337 -13.48 22.21 9.86
CA PRO A 337 -13.67 23.39 9.02
C PRO A 337 -12.36 23.82 8.34
N PRO A 338 -12.38 24.66 7.29
CA PRO A 338 -11.17 25.09 6.59
C PRO A 338 -10.06 25.59 7.52
N GLN A 339 -8.89 24.96 7.43
CA GLN A 339 -7.68 25.30 8.18
C GLN A 339 -6.56 25.69 7.22
N LYS A 340 -5.80 26.73 7.60
CA LYS A 340 -4.59 27.12 6.89
C LYS A 340 -3.50 26.08 7.11
N LEU A 341 -2.76 25.76 6.05
CA LEU A 341 -1.60 24.86 6.12
C LEU A 341 -0.28 25.61 5.94
N TRP A 342 0.79 24.95 6.34
CA TRP A 342 2.17 25.43 6.33
C TRP A 342 3.08 24.42 5.62
N PRO A 343 4.19 24.89 5.03
CA PRO A 343 5.14 24.01 4.35
C PRO A 343 5.83 23.09 5.34
N HIS A 344 5.99 21.81 4.97
CA HIS A 344 6.82 20.86 5.73
C HIS A 344 6.44 20.79 7.22
N HIS A 345 5.14 20.72 7.52
CA HIS A 345 4.63 20.93 8.87
C HIS A 345 3.58 19.87 9.27
N ARG A 346 3.55 19.55 10.57
CA ARG A 346 2.53 18.68 11.18
C ARG A 346 1.44 19.53 11.77
N HIS A 347 0.24 19.47 11.22
CA HIS A 347 -0.93 20.20 11.71
C HIS A 347 -1.74 19.26 12.58
N LEU A 348 -1.82 19.57 13.87
CA LEU A 348 -2.52 18.77 14.87
C LEU A 348 -3.78 19.50 15.31
N TYR A 349 -4.92 18.83 15.19
CA TYR A 349 -6.24 19.39 15.53
C TYR A 349 -6.91 18.47 16.56
N GLY A 350 -7.37 19.06 17.66
CA GLY A 350 -8.05 18.36 18.74
C GLY A 350 -9.53 18.70 18.79
N ALA A 351 -10.19 18.31 19.87
CA ALA A 351 -11.63 18.49 20.05
C ALA A 351 -12.13 19.95 19.96
N ALA A 352 -11.25 20.95 20.13
CA ALA A 352 -11.61 22.36 20.03
C ALA A 352 -11.83 22.82 18.58
N GLU A 353 -11.10 22.23 17.63
CA GLU A 353 -11.19 22.57 16.21
C GLU A 353 -12.21 21.70 15.47
N LEU A 354 -12.57 20.54 16.03
CA LEU A 354 -13.51 19.62 15.43
C LEU A 354 -14.96 20.02 15.73
N THR A 355 -15.82 19.86 14.72
CA THR A 355 -17.26 19.92 14.92
C THR A 355 -17.73 18.66 15.66
N ARG A 356 -18.89 18.74 16.32
CA ARG A 356 -19.50 17.55 16.91
C ARG A 356 -20.00 16.63 15.80
N HIS A 357 -19.62 15.37 15.87
CA HIS A 357 -20.08 14.30 14.99
C HIS A 357 -20.38 13.04 15.79
N SER A 358 -21.06 12.10 15.12
CA SER A 358 -21.26 10.73 15.59
C SER A 358 -20.24 9.80 14.94
N THR A 359 -20.46 8.49 15.03
CA THR A 359 -19.66 7.48 14.35
C THR A 359 -19.54 7.76 12.85
N ALA A 360 -18.31 7.73 12.34
CA ALA A 360 -18.00 7.80 10.91
C ALA A 360 -17.50 6.44 10.41
N THR A 361 -17.75 6.13 9.14
CA THR A 361 -17.09 5.01 8.41
C THR A 361 -16.19 5.51 7.30
N HIS A 362 -16.41 6.73 6.82
CA HIS A 362 -15.68 7.32 5.72
C HIS A 362 -15.23 8.73 6.04
N VAL A 363 -14.12 9.12 5.43
CA VAL A 363 -13.53 10.45 5.53
C VAL A 363 -13.16 10.95 4.13
N ARG A 364 -13.36 12.24 3.90
CA ARG A 364 -12.88 12.95 2.72
C ARG A 364 -11.96 14.08 3.15
N LEU A 365 -10.69 13.97 2.77
CA LEU A 365 -9.75 15.09 2.84
C LEU A 365 -9.96 15.94 1.60
N ILE A 366 -10.10 17.25 1.79
CA ILE A 366 -10.21 18.22 0.72
C ILE A 366 -9.09 19.24 0.91
N ILE A 367 -8.31 19.48 -0.14
CA ILE A 367 -7.23 20.46 -0.17
C ILE A 367 -7.54 21.54 -1.19
N ALA A 368 -7.13 22.78 -0.93
CA ALA A 368 -7.38 23.90 -1.83
C ALA A 368 -6.13 24.78 -2.02
N PRO A 369 -5.91 25.31 -3.23
CA PRO A 369 -6.56 24.89 -4.48
C PRO A 369 -6.09 23.50 -4.93
N ASP A 370 -4.82 23.17 -4.67
CA ASP A 370 -4.09 21.96 -5.08
C ASP A 370 -2.78 21.88 -4.28
N GLY A 371 -2.05 20.77 -4.37
CA GLY A 371 -0.74 20.61 -3.76
C GLY A 371 -0.50 19.20 -3.25
N GLY A 372 0.45 19.06 -2.32
CA GLY A 372 0.84 17.78 -1.75
C GLY A 372 0.68 17.64 -0.24
N VAL A 373 0.24 16.45 0.17
CA VAL A 373 0.06 16.03 1.55
C VAL A 373 0.84 14.74 1.79
N SER A 374 1.61 14.69 2.88
CA SER A 374 2.45 13.55 3.25
C SER A 374 1.64 12.49 3.99
N ARG A 375 0.92 12.87 5.05
CA ARG A 375 0.13 11.92 5.87
C ARG A 375 -1.18 12.51 6.37
N LEU A 376 -2.13 11.62 6.59
CA LEU A 376 -3.38 11.86 7.31
C LEU A 376 -3.47 10.85 8.47
N ARG A 377 -3.75 11.33 9.68
CA ARG A 377 -4.07 10.49 10.85
C ARG A 377 -5.41 10.91 11.43
N LEU A 378 -6.23 9.93 11.79
CA LEU A 378 -7.54 10.14 12.42
C LEU A 378 -7.60 9.32 13.70
N TRP A 379 -7.10 9.87 14.78
CA TRP A 379 -7.07 9.20 16.07
C TRP A 379 -8.46 9.26 16.70
N GLY A 380 -8.98 8.10 17.11
CA GLY A 380 -10.28 8.01 17.74
C GLY A 380 -10.58 6.63 18.29
N ARG A 381 -11.78 6.50 18.84
CA ARG A 381 -12.25 5.26 19.45
C ARG A 381 -13.08 4.47 18.44
N ALA A 382 -12.76 3.19 18.31
CA ALA A 382 -13.55 2.27 17.51
C ALA A 382 -14.96 2.13 18.12
N ALA A 383 -15.98 2.14 17.27
CA ALA A 383 -17.34 1.84 17.69
C ALA A 383 -17.44 0.37 18.16
N PRO A 384 -18.39 0.02 19.05
CA PRO A 384 -18.63 -1.37 19.41
C PRO A 384 -18.96 -2.24 18.19
N ALA A 385 -18.50 -3.49 18.19
CA ALA A 385 -18.64 -4.42 17.06
C ALA A 385 -20.10 -4.66 16.60
N SER A 386 -21.10 -4.41 17.44
CA SER A 386 -22.53 -4.49 17.07
C SER A 386 -22.99 -3.40 16.10
N ALA A 387 -22.20 -2.34 15.91
CA ALA A 387 -22.43 -1.27 14.94
C ALA A 387 -21.54 -1.38 13.70
N ALA A 388 -20.65 -2.39 13.64
CA ALA A 388 -19.84 -2.65 12.46
C ALA A 388 -20.71 -3.39 11.42
N PRO A 389 -20.83 -2.89 10.18
CA PRO A 389 -21.50 -3.66 9.14
C PRO A 389 -20.80 -5.02 9.01
N ALA A 390 -21.59 -6.08 9.16
CA ALA A 390 -21.11 -7.44 9.09
C ALA A 390 -20.45 -7.69 7.72
N ASN A 391 -19.18 -8.09 7.78
CA ASN A 391 -18.35 -8.53 6.66
C ASN A 391 -18.03 -7.50 5.58
N GLN A 392 -16.72 -7.31 5.46
CA GLN A 392 -15.98 -6.83 4.29
C GLN A 392 -16.35 -7.65 3.04
N LYS A 393 -17.52 -7.38 2.44
CA LYS A 393 -17.79 -7.81 1.09
C LYS A 393 -17.09 -6.87 0.12
N THR A 394 -16.53 -7.49 -0.91
CA THR A 394 -15.79 -6.92 -2.03
C THR A 394 -16.34 -5.56 -2.47
N PRO A 395 -15.55 -4.48 -2.51
CA PRO A 395 -15.94 -3.32 -3.29
C PRO A 395 -15.99 -3.76 -4.75
N ALA A 396 -17.19 -3.79 -5.34
CA ALA A 396 -17.33 -3.88 -6.79
C ALA A 396 -16.85 -2.55 -7.37
N MET A 397 -15.60 -2.49 -7.82
CA MET A 397 -15.18 -1.38 -8.67
C MET A 397 -15.64 -1.67 -10.09
N SER A 398 -16.62 -0.88 -10.55
CA SER A 398 -17.03 -0.86 -11.94
C SER A 398 -15.93 -0.23 -12.80
N LYS A 399 -15.82 -0.72 -14.04
CA LYS A 399 -14.83 -0.30 -15.03
C LYS A 399 -14.87 1.22 -15.22
N LEU A 400 -13.70 1.86 -15.05
CA LEU A 400 -13.45 3.25 -15.49
C LEU A 400 -13.50 3.37 -17.02
#